data_AF-A0A518XJ11-F1
#
_entry.id   AF-A0A518XJ11-F1
#
_cell.length_a   1.000
_cell.length_b   1.000
_cell.length_c   1.000
_cell.angle_alpha   90.00
_cell.angle_beta   90.00
_cell.angle_gamma   90.00
#
_symmetry.space_group_name_H-M   'P 1'
#
loop_
_entity.id
_entity.type
_entity.pdbx_description
1 polymer ?
#
loop_
_entity_poly.entity_id
_entity_poly.type
_entity_poly.pdbx_seq_one_letter_code
_entity_poly.pdbx_strand_id
1 'polypeptide(L)' 'MDTGSSQSMDEISLVIGRAISSLISSGKRVEKDSLLEQLKLSETRAVDGMKTVYATAITLIAESDEFRLGAPRT' A
#
# COMPACT_ATOMS: atom_id res chain seq x y z
N MET A 1 16.55 -6.37 22.68
CA MET A 1 15.57 -5.30 22.41
C MET A 1 14.76 -5.73 21.22
N ASP A 2 13.44 -5.74 21.35
CA ASP A 2 12.44 -6.22 20.39
C ASP A 2 12.46 -5.37 19.10
N THR A 3 13.27 -5.75 18.11
CA THR A 3 13.39 -5.01 16.83
C THR A 3 12.73 -5.69 15.64
N GLY A 4 12.12 -6.86 15.82
CA GLY A 4 11.51 -7.63 14.73
C GLY A 4 10.20 -7.05 14.21
N SER A 5 9.34 -6.51 15.08
CA SER A 5 7.99 -6.06 14.68
C SER A 5 7.93 -4.66 14.08
N SER A 6 8.89 -3.79 14.41
CA SER A 6 8.87 -2.39 13.92
C SER A 6 9.35 -2.29 12.47
N GLN A 7 10.38 -3.06 12.10
CA GLN A 7 10.92 -3.07 10.73
C GLN A 7 9.85 -3.42 9.70
N SER A 8 8.99 -4.39 10.00
CA SER A 8 7.92 -4.81 9.09
C SER A 8 6.89 -3.69 8.83
N MET A 9 6.58 -2.85 9.82
CA MET A 9 5.61 -1.76 9.65
C MET A 9 6.16 -0.60 8.83
N ASP A 10 7.46 -0.30 8.97
CA ASP A 10 8.16 0.68 8.14
C ASP A 10 8.19 0.23 6.67
N GLU A 11 8.47 -1.06 6.42
CA GLU A 11 8.46 -1.66 5.08
C GLU A 11 7.06 -1.63 4.45
N ILE A 12 6.02 -1.95 5.22
CA ILE A 12 4.62 -1.86 4.80
C ILE A 12 4.26 -0.41 4.42
N SER A 13 4.62 0.56 5.27
CA SER A 13 4.37 1.98 5.00
C SER A 13 5.09 2.47 3.75
N LEU A 14 6.31 1.98 3.52
CA LEU A 14 7.12 2.30 2.34
C LEU A 14 6.50 1.77 1.05
N VAL A 15 6.03 0.52 1.02
CA VAL A 15 5.37 -0.02 -0.19
C VAL A 15 4.05 0.67 -0.49
N ILE A 16 3.28 1.05 0.55
CA ILE A 16 2.06 1.85 0.40
C ILE A 16 2.40 3.24 -0.16
N GLY A 17 3.38 3.93 0.43
CA GLY A 17 3.82 5.24 -0.04
C GLY A 17 4.33 5.23 -1.49
N ARG A 18 5.03 4.16 -1.88
CA ARG A 18 5.47 3.95 -3.26
C ARG A 18 4.30 3.75 -4.22
N ALA A 19 3.30 2.96 -3.83
CA ALA A 19 2.09 2.74 -4.63
C ALA A 19 1.28 4.03 -4.80
N ILE A 20 1.11 4.83 -3.74
CA ILE A 20 0.47 6.15 -3.79
C ILE A 20 1.26 7.09 -4.72
N SER A 21 2.58 7.16 -4.58
CA SER A 21 3.43 8.02 -5.42
C SER A 21 3.34 7.62 -6.90
N SER A 22 3.25 6.33 -7.19
CA SER A 22 3.05 5.81 -8.56
C SER A 22 1.69 6.23 -9.14
N LEU A 23 0.63 6.21 -8.33
CA LEU A 23 -0.69 6.66 -8.76
C LEU A 23 -0.69 8.18 -9.05
N ILE A 24 -0.12 8.97 -8.14
CA ILE A 24 0.01 10.43 -8.31
C ILE A 24 0.82 10.75 -9.57
N SER A 25 1.98 10.11 -9.75
CA SER A 25 2.84 10.33 -10.92
C SER A 25 2.21 9.90 -12.24
N SER A 26 1.22 8.99 -12.22
CA SER A 26 0.48 8.56 -13.40
C SER A 26 -0.81 9.36 -13.63
N GLY A 27 -1.07 10.38 -12.81
CA GLY A 27 -2.30 11.18 -12.87
C GLY A 27 -3.56 10.42 -12.48
N LYS A 28 -3.42 9.23 -11.88
CA LYS A 28 -4.54 8.42 -11.39
C LYS A 28 -4.96 8.91 -10.02
N ARG A 29 -6.26 8.80 -9.73
CA ARG A 29 -6.78 9.13 -8.41
C ARG A 29 -6.31 8.08 -7.39
N VAL A 30 -5.97 8.55 -6.19
CA VAL A 30 -5.58 7.70 -5.06
C VAL A 30 -6.86 7.23 -4.35
N GLU A 31 -7.51 6.23 -4.92
CA GLU A 31 -8.68 5.54 -4.34
C GLU A 31 -8.30 4.12 -3.93
N LYS A 32 -9.06 3.54 -2.99
CA LYS A 32 -8.83 2.19 -2.45
C LYS A 32 -8.62 1.15 -3.55
N ASP A 33 -9.50 1.10 -4.56
CA ASP A 33 -9.40 0.14 -5.65
C ASP A 33 -8.13 0.33 -6.48
N SER A 34 -7.81 1.57 -6.87
CA SER A 34 -6.59 1.87 -7.63
C SER A 34 -5.32 1.57 -6.83
N LEU A 35 -5.35 1.77 -5.51
CA LEU A 35 -4.23 1.41 -4.64
C LEU A 35 -4.07 -0.10 -4.51
N LEU A 36 -5.17 -0.84 -4.34
CA LEU A 36 -5.15 -2.30 -4.29
C LEU A 36 -4.65 -2.91 -5.61
N GLU A 37 -5.09 -2.39 -6.75
CA GLU A 37 -4.58 -2.79 -8.06
C GLU A 37 -3.06 -2.54 -8.19
N GLN A 38 -2.61 -1.36 -7.78
CA GLN A 38 -1.18 -1.01 -7.83
C GLN A 38 -0.33 -1.88 -6.88
N LEU A 39 -0.84 -2.21 -5.70
CA LEU A 39 -0.17 -3.09 -4.74
C LEU A 39 -0.08 -4.53 -5.24
N LYS A 40 -1.18 -5.10 -5.79
CA LYS A 40 -1.18 -6.45 -6.39
C LYS A 40 -0.24 -6.57 -7.59
N LEU A 41 -0.19 -5.53 -8.43
CA LEU A 41 0.77 -5.48 -9.54
C LEU A 41 2.21 -5.48 -9.04
N SER A 42 2.49 -4.75 -7.95
CA SER A 42 3.81 -4.66 -7.36
C SER A 42 4.21 -5.95 -6.64
N GLU A 43 3.26 -6.63 -5.97
CA GLU A 43 3.43 -7.95 -5.36
C GLU A 43 3.84 -9.01 -6.39
N THR A 44 3.18 -9.03 -7.56
CA THR A 44 3.50 -9.97 -8.66
C THR A 44 4.93 -9.81 -9.17
N ARG A 45 5.49 -8.60 -9.04
CA ARG A 45 6.86 -8.26 -9.48
C ARG A 45 7.88 -8.29 -8.33
N ALA A 46 7.44 -8.57 -7.11
CA ALA A 46 8.28 -8.56 -5.92
C ALA A 46 9.08 -9.86 -5.80
N VAL A 47 10.30 -9.74 -5.25
CA VAL A 47 11.09 -10.89 -4.80
C VAL A 47 10.42 -11.55 -3.59
N ASP A 48 10.65 -12.85 -3.38
CA ASP A 48 9.91 -13.64 -2.38
C ASP A 48 9.93 -13.03 -0.97
N GLY A 49 11.02 -12.38 -0.55
CA GLY A 49 11.11 -11.71 0.76
C GLY A 49 10.19 -10.48 0.92
N MET A 50 9.79 -9.83 -0.18
CA MET A 50 8.92 -8.66 -0.16
C MET A 50 7.44 -9.03 -0.37
N LYS A 51 7.13 -10.24 -0.85
CA LYS A 51 5.74 -10.65 -1.11
C LYS A 51 4.88 -10.57 0.15
N THR A 52 5.42 -11.00 1.30
CA THR A 52 4.70 -10.90 2.58
C THR A 52 4.41 -9.46 2.98
N VAL A 53 5.35 -8.53 2.73
CA VAL A 53 5.15 -7.09 2.99
C VAL A 53 4.02 -6.53 2.13
N TYR A 54 3.99 -6.88 0.83
CA TYR A 54 2.90 -6.47 -0.06
C TYR A 54 1.56 -7.11 0.33
N ALA A 55 1.53 -8.40 0.68
CA ALA A 55 0.32 -9.08 1.12
C ALA A 55 -0.27 -8.40 2.37
N THR A 56 0.55 -8.06 3.37
CA THR A 56 0.10 -7.33 4.56
C THR A 56 -0.40 -5.94 4.21
N ALA A 57 0.27 -5.20 3.33
CA ALA A 57 -0.19 -3.90 2.86
C ALA A 57 -1.54 -3.99 2.13
N ILE A 58 -1.75 -5.02 1.30
CA ILE A 58 -3.02 -5.28 0.60
C ILE A 58 -4.13 -5.53 1.61
N THR A 59 -3.90 -6.39 2.61
CA THR A 59 -4.88 -6.67 3.66
C THR A 59 -5.25 -5.42 4.44
N LEU A 60 -4.27 -4.62 4.89
CA LEU A 60 -4.53 -3.38 5.62
C LEU A 60 -5.40 -2.40 4.83
N ILE A 61 -5.12 -2.20 3.53
CA ILE A 61 -5.91 -1.31 2.69
C ILE A 61 -7.28 -1.91 2.37
N ALA A 62 -7.38 -3.23 2.19
CA ALA A 62 -8.64 -3.92 1.94
C ALA A 62 -9.59 -3.84 3.14
N GLU A 63 -9.05 -3.95 4.37
CA GLU A 63 -9.81 -3.83 5.62
C GLU A 63 -10.04 -2.38 6.06
N SER A 64 -9.33 -1.41 5.47
CA SER A 64 -9.56 0.01 5.74
C SER A 64 -10.90 0.47 5.15
N ASP A 65 -11.83 0.86 6.01
CA ASP A 65 -13.18 1.30 5.63
C ASP A 65 -13.18 2.66 4.90
N GLU A 66 -12.14 3.48 5.10
CA GLU A 66 -12.14 4.91 4.73
C GLU A 66 -10.91 5.40 3.93
N PHE A 67 -10.27 4.54 3.12
CA PHE A 67 -9.13 5.00 2.30
C PHE A 67 -9.58 5.85 1.10
N ARG A 68 -9.73 7.16 1.31
CA ARG A 68 -10.01 8.16 0.26
C ARG A 68 -9.12 9.38 0.43
N LEU A 69 -8.05 9.49 -0.37
CA LEU A 69 -7.33 10.77 -0.50
C LEU A 69 -8.09 11.64 -1.52
N GLY A 70 -9.06 12.42 -1.05
CA GLY A 70 -9.60 13.55 -1.83
C GLY A 70 -11.10 13.57 -2.12
N ALA A 71 -11.95 13.52 -1.10
CA ALA A 71 -13.25 14.18 -1.19
C ALA A 71 -13.56 14.90 0.14
N PRO A 72 -13.93 16.19 0.11
CA PRO A 72 -14.40 16.88 1.31
C PRO A 72 -15.72 16.23 1.75
N ARG A 73 -15.84 15.98 3.06
CA ARG A 73 -17.15 15.81 3.69
C ARG A 73 -17.88 17.16 3.52
N THR A 74 -19.08 17.07 2.96
CA THR A 74 -20.00 18.14 2.56
C THR A 74 -20.13 19.27 3.57
#